data_AF-A0A3P8EYX0-F1
#
_entry.id   AF-A0A3P8EYX0-F1
#
_cell.length_a   1.000
_cell.length_b   1.000
_cell.length_c   1.000
_cell.angle_alpha   90.00
_cell.angle_beta   90.00
_cell.angle_gamma   90.00
#
_symmetry.space_group_name_H-M   'P 1'
#
loop_
_entity.id
_entity.type
_entity.pdbx_description
1 polymer ?
#
loop_
_entity_poly.entity_id
_entity_poly.type
_entity_poly.pdbx_seq_one_letter_code
_entity_poly.pdbx_strand_id
1 'polypeptide(L)'
;MSTAQQEVLQHMRELGLAYQRKRTAPRFYVTPLALDVAGGHTTFLESKSGGWGPQLGVIPTGVSKTDPTDSNKMFSQISVSNSSDVGYILLETNFRLYAYTDSPLRTALLSLFSKIRARFPNLVVADITRDSVREALIRGITANQILSFLTTNAHPDMLLQNPILPPTLTDQIRLWELERDRFLFQEGCLYEQFSRNTDFEMVRDYAKNIGVLLWENPERRLMVVSKAGHEDVRKFWKHKRPS
;
A
#
# COMPACT_ATOMS: atom_id res chain seq x y z
N MET A 1 40.62 -32.15 -12.27
CA MET A 1 39.89 -31.64 -11.09
C MET A 1 39.78 -32.79 -10.10
N SER A 2 40.14 -32.57 -8.84
CA SER A 2 39.88 -33.55 -7.78
C SER A 2 38.36 -33.73 -7.59
N THR A 3 37.95 -34.82 -6.96
CA THR A 3 36.53 -35.08 -6.64
C THR A 3 35.91 -33.92 -5.84
N ALA A 4 36.63 -33.40 -4.85
CA ALA A 4 36.22 -32.23 -4.08
C ALA A 4 36.03 -30.97 -4.94
N GLN A 5 36.89 -30.74 -5.94
CA GLN A 5 36.73 -29.60 -6.87
C GLN A 5 35.48 -29.74 -7.75
N GLN A 6 35.07 -30.97 -8.10
CA GLN A 6 33.85 -31.20 -8.86
C GLN A 6 32.59 -30.95 -8.03
N GLU A 7 32.60 -31.32 -6.74
CA GLU A 7 31.51 -31.02 -5.80
C GLU A 7 31.35 -29.51 -5.59
N VAL A 8 32.45 -28.78 -5.38
CA VAL A 8 32.42 -27.32 -5.26
C VAL A 8 31.88 -26.68 -6.54
N LEU A 9 32.30 -27.14 -7.72
CA LEU A 9 31.79 -26.64 -8.99
C LEU A 9 30.28 -26.87 -9.15
N GLN A 10 29.77 -27.99 -8.63
CA GLN A 10 28.35 -28.29 -8.64
C GLN A 10 27.56 -27.31 -7.75
N HIS A 11 28.07 -26.99 -6.55
CA HIS A 11 27.46 -25.97 -5.68
C HIS A 11 27.55 -24.57 -6.31
N MET A 12 28.68 -24.20 -6.92
CA MET A 12 28.82 -22.93 -7.64
C MET A 12 27.83 -22.81 -8.79
N ARG A 13 27.51 -23.91 -9.46
CA ARG A 13 26.49 -23.96 -10.50
C ARG A 13 25.07 -23.77 -9.95
N GLU A 14 24.77 -24.38 -8.81
CA GLU A 14 23.47 -24.22 -8.13
C GLU A 14 23.25 -22.79 -7.62
N LEU A 15 24.32 -22.13 -7.18
CA LEU A 15 24.32 -20.71 -6.79
C LEU A 15 24.38 -19.75 -7.99
N GLY A 16 24.48 -20.26 -9.22
CA GLY A 16 24.59 -19.44 -10.43
C GLY A 16 25.92 -18.71 -10.60
N LEU A 17 26.95 -19.04 -9.82
CA LEU A 17 28.31 -18.47 -9.90
C LEU A 17 29.12 -19.04 -11.08
N ALA A 18 28.81 -20.27 -11.50
CA ALA A 18 29.42 -20.92 -12.64
C ALA A 18 28.36 -21.53 -13.56
N TYR A 19 28.48 -21.28 -14.86
CA TYR A 19 27.67 -21.94 -15.86
C TYR A 19 28.40 -23.16 -16.44
N GLN A 20 27.75 -24.32 -16.34
CA GLN A 20 28.21 -25.55 -16.95
C GLN A 20 27.04 -26.21 -17.69
N ARG A 21 27.19 -26.42 -19.00
CA ARG A 21 26.10 -26.95 -19.86
C ARG A 21 25.68 -28.38 -19.47
N LYS A 22 26.63 -29.21 -19.03
CA LYS A 22 26.42 -30.60 -18.54
C LYS A 22 27.35 -30.84 -17.36
N ARG A 23 26.96 -31.68 -16.39
CA ARG A 23 27.77 -31.99 -15.18
C ARG A 23 29.17 -32.53 -15.50
N THR A 24 29.30 -33.30 -16.58
CA THR A 24 30.55 -33.89 -17.05
C THR A 24 31.29 -33.03 -18.07
N ALA A 25 30.81 -31.82 -18.36
CA ALA A 25 31.45 -30.97 -19.36
C ALA A 25 32.85 -30.56 -18.89
N PRO A 26 33.86 -30.62 -19.77
CA PRO A 26 35.25 -30.33 -19.40
C PRO A 26 35.52 -28.84 -19.16
N ARG A 27 34.58 -27.96 -19.52
CA ARG A 27 34.69 -26.51 -19.40
C ARG A 27 33.49 -25.96 -18.64
N PHE A 28 33.74 -24.94 -17.83
CA PHE A 28 32.74 -24.12 -17.18
C PHE A 28 33.05 -22.65 -17.46
N TYR A 29 32.03 -21.80 -17.38
CA TYR A 29 32.15 -20.36 -17.58
C TYR A 29 31.77 -19.65 -16.29
N VAL A 30 32.58 -18.68 -15.89
CA VAL A 30 32.30 -17.86 -14.70
C VAL A 30 31.17 -16.88 -15.05
N THR A 31 30.18 -16.74 -14.17
CA THR A 31 29.09 -15.78 -14.39
C THR A 31 29.46 -14.41 -13.81
N PRO A 32 28.76 -13.34 -14.21
CA PRO A 32 28.97 -12.00 -13.63
C PRO A 32 28.82 -11.97 -12.10
N LEU A 33 27.96 -12.83 -11.51
CA LEU A 33 27.79 -12.93 -10.05
C LEU A 33 29.09 -13.34 -9.35
N ALA A 34 29.84 -14.29 -9.93
CA ALA A 34 31.10 -14.71 -9.36
C ALA A 34 32.21 -13.67 -9.51
N LEU A 35 32.15 -12.84 -10.56
CA LEU A 35 33.08 -11.72 -10.74
C LEU A 35 32.81 -10.61 -9.71
N ASP A 36 31.54 -10.33 -9.43
CA ASP A 36 31.12 -9.32 -8.43
C ASP A 36 31.47 -9.77 -6.99
N VAL A 37 31.18 -11.04 -6.66
CA VAL A 37 31.53 -11.64 -5.35
C VAL A 37 33.05 -11.63 -5.09
N ALA A 38 33.87 -11.78 -6.13
CA ALA A 38 35.33 -11.76 -6.01
C ALA A 38 35.91 -10.34 -5.76
N GLY A 39 35.06 -9.31 -5.59
CA GLY A 39 35.47 -7.93 -5.37
C GLY A 39 35.78 -7.17 -6.67
N GLY A 40 35.42 -7.73 -7.82
CA GLY A 40 35.54 -7.05 -9.10
C GLY A 40 34.40 -6.07 -9.30
N HIS A 41 34.49 -4.86 -8.73
CA HIS A 41 33.75 -3.72 -9.29
C HIS A 41 34.27 -3.52 -10.72
N THR A 42 33.56 -4.09 -11.67
CA THR A 42 33.72 -3.74 -13.07
C THR A 42 32.57 -2.80 -13.40
N THR A 43 32.86 -1.50 -13.36
CA THR A 43 32.10 -0.50 -14.11
C THR A 43 32.17 -0.87 -15.59
N PHE A 44 31.32 -1.81 -16.01
CA PHE A 44 31.04 -2.06 -17.42
C PHE A 44 29.88 -1.17 -17.85
N LEU A 45 29.99 0.15 -17.66
CA LEU A 45 29.21 1.15 -18.39
C LEU A 45 29.95 2.49 -18.31
N GLU A 46 30.67 2.88 -19.37
CA GLU A 46 30.31 4.07 -20.17
C GLU A 46 31.24 4.19 -21.39
N SER A 47 30.77 3.74 -22.55
CA SER A 47 31.19 4.28 -23.83
C SER A 47 29.95 4.53 -24.69
N LYS A 48 29.62 5.81 -24.83
CA LYS A 48 28.70 6.37 -25.82
C LYS A 48 28.98 5.82 -27.22
N SER A 49 28.12 4.93 -27.71
CA SER A 49 27.57 4.92 -29.07
C SER A 49 26.80 3.61 -29.27
N GLY A 50 25.61 3.68 -29.86
CA GLY A 50 24.59 2.63 -29.81
C GLY A 50 25.02 1.24 -30.29
N GLY A 51 24.49 0.23 -29.60
CA GLY A 51 24.51 -1.18 -29.99
C GLY A 51 23.93 -2.07 -28.88
N TRP A 52 22.86 -2.80 -29.16
CA TRP A 52 22.24 -3.76 -28.24
C TRP A 52 22.90 -5.15 -28.42
N GLY A 53 23.46 -5.70 -27.35
CA GLY A 53 23.93 -7.10 -27.27
C GLY A 53 24.99 -7.31 -26.17
N PRO A 54 25.00 -8.47 -25.48
CA PRO A 54 26.05 -8.80 -24.51
C PRO A 54 27.35 -9.11 -25.25
N GLN A 55 28.27 -8.16 -25.27
CA GLN A 55 29.63 -8.37 -25.79
C GLN A 55 30.40 -9.29 -24.82
N LEU A 56 30.37 -10.60 -25.08
CA LEU A 56 31.47 -11.46 -24.68
C LEU A 56 32.73 -10.89 -25.33
N GLY A 57 33.76 -10.60 -24.54
CA GLY A 57 35.10 -10.34 -25.04
C GLY A 57 35.64 -11.55 -25.80
N VAL A 58 35.28 -11.67 -27.08
CA VAL A 58 35.93 -12.54 -28.06
C VAL A 58 36.81 -11.63 -28.89
N ILE A 59 38.12 -11.88 -28.83
CA ILE A 59 39.12 -11.26 -29.70
C ILE A 59 38.75 -11.60 -31.16
N PRO A 60 38.42 -10.63 -32.05
CA PRO A 60 38.09 -10.96 -33.42
C PRO A 60 39.34 -10.80 -34.30
N THR A 61 39.83 -11.94 -34.81
CA THR A 61 40.63 -12.01 -36.03
C THR A 61 39.80 -11.51 -37.21
N GLY A 62 40.44 -10.79 -38.13
CA GLY A 62 39.78 -9.87 -39.06
C GLY A 62 38.84 -10.46 -40.12
N VAL A 63 38.20 -9.50 -40.80
CA VAL A 63 37.30 -9.58 -41.98
C VAL A 63 35.80 -9.57 -41.64
N SER A 64 35.13 -8.43 -41.88
CA SER A 64 33.94 -8.32 -42.76
C SER A 64 33.36 -6.89 -42.81
N LYS A 65 32.70 -6.60 -43.93
CA LYS A 65 32.31 -5.30 -44.51
C LYS A 65 31.07 -4.65 -43.87
N THR A 66 30.94 -3.33 -44.00
CA THR A 66 29.78 -2.51 -43.59
C THR A 66 28.82 -2.25 -44.75
N ASP A 67 27.51 -2.42 -44.53
CA ASP A 67 26.44 -1.83 -45.35
C ASP A 67 25.42 -1.09 -44.44
N PRO A 68 24.95 0.13 -44.78
CA PRO A 68 24.06 0.92 -43.94
C PRO A 68 22.67 1.11 -44.59
N THR A 69 21.64 0.42 -44.09
CA THR A 69 20.23 0.81 -44.31
C THR A 69 19.35 0.09 -43.30
N ASP A 70 18.83 0.83 -42.32
CA ASP A 70 17.40 0.79 -41.95
C ASP A 70 17.14 1.68 -40.74
N SER A 71 16.83 2.94 -41.06
CA SER A 71 16.23 3.92 -40.17
C SER A 71 14.73 3.65 -40.01
N ASN A 72 14.25 3.75 -38.76
CA ASN A 72 12.87 3.98 -38.32
C ASN A 72 11.87 2.80 -38.27
N LYS A 73 11.77 2.20 -37.07
CA LYS A 73 10.49 1.89 -36.37
C LYS A 73 10.69 2.20 -34.87
N MET A 74 10.44 3.43 -34.43
CA MET A 74 9.16 3.92 -33.89
C MET A 74 8.91 3.50 -32.44
N PHE A 75 9.37 4.36 -31.53
CA PHE A 75 8.67 4.85 -30.33
C PHE A 75 7.79 3.88 -29.52
N SER A 76 8.35 3.40 -28.41
CA SER A 76 7.70 3.56 -27.10
C SER A 76 8.77 3.97 -26.08
N GLN A 77 9.05 5.28 -26.06
CA GLN A 77 9.75 5.92 -24.96
C GLN A 77 8.88 5.83 -23.71
N ILE A 78 9.32 5.03 -22.72
CA ILE A 78 9.33 5.49 -21.35
C ILE A 78 10.81 5.44 -20.94
N SER A 79 11.46 6.58 -21.09
CA SER A 79 12.74 6.87 -20.44
C SER A 79 12.57 6.69 -18.94
N VAL A 80 13.15 5.62 -18.40
CA VAL A 80 13.26 5.37 -16.95
C VAL A 80 14.20 6.43 -16.38
N SER A 81 13.62 7.50 -15.88
CA SER A 81 14.31 8.57 -15.17
C SER A 81 14.48 8.17 -13.71
N ASN A 82 15.73 8.10 -13.26
CA ASN A 82 16.19 7.88 -11.88
C ASN A 82 15.96 6.48 -11.30
N SER A 83 16.99 5.97 -10.61
CA SER A 83 16.95 4.81 -9.69
C SER A 83 15.94 4.96 -8.54
N SER A 84 15.16 6.04 -8.51
CA SER A 84 14.08 6.30 -7.58
C SER A 84 12.75 5.64 -7.94
N ASP A 85 12.56 5.17 -9.17
CA ASP A 85 11.28 4.58 -9.65
C ASP A 85 11.14 3.09 -9.37
N VAL A 86 12.19 2.44 -8.85
CA VAL A 86 12.07 1.06 -8.37
C VAL A 86 11.34 1.10 -7.04
N GLY A 87 10.17 0.45 -6.97
CA GLY A 87 9.43 0.31 -5.73
C GLY A 87 10.28 -0.39 -4.68
N TYR A 88 10.18 0.09 -3.44
CA TYR A 88 11.10 -0.24 -2.36
C TYR A 88 10.39 -0.86 -1.15
N ILE A 89 9.07 -0.99 -1.19
CA ILE A 89 8.25 -1.47 -0.08
C ILE A 89 7.90 -2.94 -0.29
N LEU A 90 8.21 -3.76 0.71
CA LEU A 90 7.75 -5.13 0.84
C LEU A 90 6.80 -5.24 2.03
N LEU A 91 5.65 -5.88 1.82
CA LEU A 91 4.64 -6.09 2.87
C LEU A 91 4.35 -7.57 3.08
N GLU A 92 4.31 -7.98 4.35
CA GLU A 92 3.92 -9.32 4.77
C GLU A 92 2.44 -9.36 5.22
N THR A 93 1.88 -10.57 5.32
CA THR A 93 0.51 -10.82 5.79
C THR A 93 0.28 -10.52 7.27
N ASN A 94 1.36 -10.37 8.05
CA ASN A 94 1.35 -10.06 9.48
C ASN A 94 1.48 -8.55 9.77
N PHE A 95 1.22 -7.69 8.78
CA PHE A 95 1.30 -6.22 8.87
C PHE A 95 2.73 -5.65 9.04
N ARG A 96 3.77 -6.47 8.84
CA ARG A 96 5.15 -5.99 8.78
C ARG A 96 5.47 -5.40 7.41
N LEU A 97 6.11 -4.25 7.45
CA LEU A 97 6.58 -3.50 6.30
C LEU A 97 8.11 -3.45 6.33
N TYR A 98 8.73 -3.82 5.22
CA TYR A 98 10.16 -3.69 4.99
C TYR A 98 10.37 -2.72 3.84
N ALA A 99 11.09 -1.64 4.07
CA ALA A 99 11.37 -0.64 3.06
C ALA A 99 12.87 -0.56 2.79
N TYR A 100 13.27 -0.87 1.56
CA TYR A 100 14.65 -0.77 1.09
C TYR A 100 14.96 0.66 0.67
N THR A 101 15.23 1.51 1.66
CA THR A 101 15.53 2.92 1.41
C THR A 101 16.48 3.46 2.47
N ASP A 102 17.40 4.30 2.00
CA ASP A 102 18.29 5.15 2.78
C ASP A 102 17.67 6.56 3.02
N SER A 103 16.77 6.96 2.12
CA SER A 103 16.10 8.26 2.12
C SER A 103 15.33 8.53 3.42
N PRO A 104 15.72 9.57 4.18
CA PRO A 104 14.99 10.00 5.37
C PRO A 104 13.56 10.45 5.04
N LEU A 105 13.33 11.00 3.84
CA LEU A 105 12.01 11.45 3.39
C LEU A 105 11.05 10.26 3.26
N ARG A 106 11.46 9.20 2.58
CA ARG A 106 10.66 7.98 2.44
C ARG A 106 10.37 7.35 3.80
N THR A 107 11.37 7.35 4.69
CA THR A 107 11.21 6.91 6.08
C THR A 107 10.16 7.75 6.83
N ALA A 108 10.19 9.07 6.68
CA ALA A 108 9.23 9.97 7.30
C ALA A 108 7.81 9.74 6.79
N LEU A 109 7.63 9.52 5.47
CA LEU A 109 6.32 9.19 4.89
C LEU A 109 5.76 7.89 5.46
N LEU A 110 6.60 6.85 5.62
CA LEU A 110 6.18 5.60 6.25
C LEU A 110 5.75 5.81 7.70
N SER A 111 6.43 6.67 8.44
CA SER A 111 6.08 6.98 9.85
C SER A 111 4.73 7.67 10.03
N LEU A 112 4.12 8.19 8.96
CA LEU A 112 2.80 8.82 9.04
C LEU A 112 1.69 7.83 9.38
N PHE A 113 1.80 6.59 8.91
CA PHE A 113 0.76 5.55 9.06
C PHE A 113 1.28 4.21 9.62
N SER A 114 2.58 4.08 9.84
CA SER A 114 3.23 2.89 10.41
C SER A 114 4.14 3.25 11.58
N LYS A 115 4.42 2.29 12.45
CA LYS A 115 5.34 2.43 13.56
C LYS A 115 6.70 1.83 13.20
N ILE A 116 7.72 2.67 13.04
CA ILE A 116 9.09 2.24 12.77
C ILE A 116 9.60 1.43 13.98
N ARG A 117 10.01 0.18 13.75
CA ARG A 117 10.63 -0.67 14.79
C ARG A 117 12.14 -0.52 14.83
N ALA A 118 12.75 -0.53 13.65
CA ALA A 118 14.19 -0.53 13.49
C ALA A 118 14.55 0.17 12.18
N ARG A 119 15.69 0.86 12.19
CA ARG A 119 16.28 1.48 11.01
C ARG A 119 17.72 0.99 10.87
N PHE A 120 17.99 0.35 9.75
CA PHE A 120 19.32 0.00 9.28
C PHE A 120 19.72 0.96 8.15
N PRO A 121 20.99 0.96 7.68
CA PRO A 121 21.45 1.90 6.65
C PRO A 121 20.61 1.91 5.38
N ASN A 122 20.19 0.74 4.88
CA ASN A 122 19.43 0.58 3.63
C ASN A 122 18.10 -0.17 3.82
N LEU A 123 17.65 -0.35 5.06
CA LEU A 123 16.45 -1.11 5.39
C LEU A 123 15.73 -0.49 6.57
N VAL A 124 14.45 -0.22 6.39
CA VAL A 124 13.55 0.22 7.45
C VAL A 124 12.53 -0.88 7.71
N VAL A 125 12.38 -1.26 8.98
CA VAL A 125 11.36 -2.22 9.41
C VAL A 125 10.30 -1.49 10.21
N ALA A 126 9.05 -1.60 9.80
CA ALA A 126 7.92 -0.94 10.44
C ALA A 126 6.72 -1.89 10.58
N ASP A 127 5.87 -1.63 11.57
CA ASP A 127 4.61 -2.35 11.76
C ASP A 127 3.43 -1.42 11.44
N ILE A 128 2.48 -1.89 10.64
CA ILE A 128 1.20 -1.20 10.45
C ILE A 128 0.25 -1.68 11.56
N THR A 129 -0.09 -0.77 12.47
CA THR A 129 -0.94 -1.06 13.62
C THR A 129 -2.22 -0.25 13.57
N ARG A 130 -3.24 -0.70 14.31
CA ARG A 130 -4.49 0.05 14.47
C ARG A 130 -4.26 1.49 14.94
N ASP A 131 -3.39 1.68 15.92
CA ASP A 131 -3.10 3.01 16.48
C ASP A 131 -2.37 3.90 15.47
N SER A 132 -1.39 3.37 14.75
CA SER A 132 -0.65 4.16 13.73
C SER A 132 -1.55 4.58 12.57
N VAL A 133 -2.44 3.69 12.11
CA VAL A 133 -3.43 4.03 11.07
C VAL A 133 -4.47 5.02 11.59
N ARG A 134 -4.94 4.86 12.83
CA ARG A 134 -5.87 5.80 13.46
C ARG A 134 -5.26 7.21 13.57
N GLU A 135 -3.99 7.31 13.96
CA GLU A 135 -3.29 8.60 14.00
C GLU A 135 -3.19 9.25 12.61
N ALA A 136 -2.90 8.45 11.57
CA ALA A 136 -2.88 8.93 10.19
C ALA A 136 -4.25 9.46 9.74
N LEU A 137 -5.32 8.71 10.06
CA LEU A 137 -6.71 9.09 9.73
C LEU A 137 -7.13 10.39 10.43
N ILE A 138 -6.72 10.60 11.68
CA ILE A 138 -6.97 11.87 12.41
C ILE A 138 -6.28 13.04 11.71
N ARG A 139 -5.09 12.82 11.13
CA ARG A 139 -4.37 13.81 10.31
C ARG A 139 -4.97 14.02 8.92
N GLY A 140 -6.05 13.32 8.57
CA GLY A 140 -6.75 13.44 7.30
C GLY A 140 -6.21 12.58 6.18
N ILE A 141 -5.32 11.61 6.48
CA ILE A 141 -4.82 10.65 5.48
C ILE A 141 -5.80 9.49 5.39
N THR A 142 -6.45 9.31 4.24
CA THR A 142 -7.50 8.27 4.06
C THR A 142 -6.91 6.88 3.87
N ALA A 143 -7.71 5.83 4.14
CA ALA A 143 -7.28 4.44 3.90
C ALA A 143 -6.85 4.20 2.45
N ASN A 144 -7.61 4.75 1.49
CA ASN A 144 -7.31 4.61 0.08
C ASN A 144 -5.99 5.28 -0.31
N GLN A 145 -5.62 6.40 0.31
CA GLN A 145 -4.31 7.04 0.10
C GLN A 145 -3.17 6.16 0.62
N ILE A 146 -3.33 5.56 1.81
CA ILE A 146 -2.34 4.64 2.36
C ILE A 146 -2.16 3.44 1.41
N LEU A 147 -3.25 2.80 1.00
CA LEU A 147 -3.22 1.64 0.10
C LEU A 147 -2.64 1.99 -1.28
N SER A 148 -3.01 3.15 -1.84
CA SER A 148 -2.43 3.64 -3.09
C SER A 148 -0.94 3.87 -2.96
N PHE A 149 -0.48 4.50 -1.87
CA PHE A 149 0.93 4.74 -1.62
C PHE A 149 1.72 3.42 -1.54
N LEU A 150 1.21 2.43 -0.81
CA LEU A 150 1.82 1.11 -0.68
C LEU A 150 1.89 0.38 -2.02
N THR A 151 0.85 0.50 -2.85
CA THR A 151 0.80 -0.15 -4.18
C THR A 151 1.77 0.51 -5.17
N THR A 152 1.80 1.84 -5.24
CA THR A 152 2.68 2.59 -6.15
C THR A 152 4.16 2.39 -5.83
N ASN A 153 4.51 2.20 -4.55
CA ASN A 153 5.90 2.03 -4.11
C ASN A 153 6.26 0.56 -3.79
N ALA A 154 5.43 -0.40 -4.22
CA ALA A 154 5.66 -1.82 -3.98
C ALA A 154 6.88 -2.35 -4.74
N HIS A 155 7.66 -3.22 -4.11
CA HIS A 155 8.82 -3.86 -4.71
C HIS A 155 8.45 -4.61 -6.01
N PRO A 156 9.29 -4.61 -7.06
CA PRO A 156 8.98 -5.26 -8.35
C PRO A 156 8.54 -6.72 -8.21
N ASP A 157 9.13 -7.49 -7.28
CA ASP A 157 8.71 -8.88 -7.05
C ASP A 157 7.27 -9.00 -6.53
N MET A 158 6.77 -8.01 -5.79
CA MET A 158 5.37 -7.96 -5.37
C MET A 158 4.44 -7.58 -6.51
N LEU A 159 4.89 -6.76 -7.45
CA LEU A 159 4.11 -6.39 -8.63
C LEU A 159 3.83 -7.59 -9.55
N LEU A 160 4.63 -8.65 -9.46
CA LEU A 160 4.39 -9.92 -10.15
C LEU A 160 3.22 -10.72 -9.55
N GLN A 161 2.83 -10.42 -8.30
CA GLN A 161 1.76 -11.11 -7.60
C GLN A 161 0.43 -10.36 -7.75
N ASN A 162 -0.65 -11.11 -7.97
CA ASN A 162 -2.01 -10.58 -8.05
C ASN A 162 -2.86 -11.23 -6.95
N PRO A 163 -3.38 -10.47 -5.97
CA PRO A 163 -3.24 -9.02 -5.77
C PRO A 163 -1.85 -8.61 -5.25
N ILE A 164 -1.40 -7.40 -5.59
CA ILE A 164 -0.10 -6.84 -5.18
C ILE A 164 0.00 -6.76 -3.64
N LEU A 165 -1.08 -6.33 -3.00
CA LEU A 165 -1.18 -6.26 -1.54
C LEU A 165 -2.01 -7.44 -1.02
N PRO A 166 -1.64 -8.04 0.12
CA PRO A 166 -2.47 -9.04 0.77
C PRO A 166 -3.89 -8.50 1.06
N PRO A 167 -4.95 -9.27 0.77
CA PRO A 167 -6.33 -8.81 0.98
C PRO A 167 -6.61 -8.54 2.47
N THR A 168 -6.04 -9.35 3.36
CA THR A 168 -6.14 -9.16 4.82
C THR A 168 -5.68 -7.77 5.26
N LEU A 169 -4.60 -7.26 4.67
CA LEU A 169 -4.08 -5.93 4.98
C LEU A 169 -5.02 -4.84 4.43
N THR A 170 -5.49 -5.02 3.19
CA THR A 170 -6.38 -4.07 2.53
C THR A 170 -7.68 -3.90 3.30
N ASP A 171 -8.30 -5.01 3.68
CA ASP A 171 -9.56 -5.02 4.41
C ASP A 171 -9.38 -4.45 5.82
N GLN A 172 -8.30 -4.81 6.50
CA GLN A 172 -8.05 -4.35 7.86
C GLN A 172 -7.87 -2.82 7.95
N ILE A 173 -7.14 -2.21 7.00
CA ILE A 173 -6.97 -0.75 6.97
C ILE A 173 -8.32 -0.05 6.73
N ARG A 174 -9.16 -0.60 5.85
CA ARG A 174 -10.52 -0.08 5.62
C ARG A 174 -11.42 -0.25 6.84
N LEU A 175 -11.35 -1.39 7.52
CA LEU A 175 -12.11 -1.62 8.76
C LEU A 175 -11.70 -0.63 9.86
N TRP A 176 -10.41 -0.30 9.97
CA TRP A 176 -9.95 0.73 10.92
C TRP A 176 -10.44 2.14 10.58
N GLU A 177 -10.60 2.47 9.29
CA GLU A 177 -11.24 3.72 8.87
C GLU A 177 -12.74 3.73 9.25
N LEU A 178 -13.48 2.67 8.93
CA LEU A 178 -14.90 2.54 9.32
C LEU A 178 -15.11 2.56 10.83
N GLU A 179 -14.13 2.12 11.62
CA GLU A 179 -14.22 2.15 13.08
C GLU A 179 -14.29 3.58 13.64
N ARG A 180 -13.73 4.56 12.93
CA ARG A 180 -13.87 5.99 13.27
C ARG A 180 -15.29 6.49 13.03
N ASP A 181 -15.92 6.05 11.94
CA ASP A 181 -17.22 6.54 11.50
C ASP A 181 -18.42 5.84 12.18
N ARG A 182 -18.20 5.21 13.33
CA ARG A 182 -19.24 4.46 14.08
C ARG A 182 -20.27 5.35 14.79
N PHE A 183 -19.96 6.62 15.02
CA PHE A 183 -20.83 7.51 15.78
C PHE A 183 -21.23 8.73 14.95
N LEU A 184 -22.53 8.81 14.67
CA LEU A 184 -23.17 10.03 14.19
C LEU A 184 -23.62 10.82 15.41
N PHE A 185 -22.96 11.95 15.67
CA PHE A 185 -23.38 12.86 16.73
C PHE A 185 -24.50 13.75 16.18
N GLN A 186 -25.70 13.59 16.74
CA GLN A 186 -26.84 14.41 16.39
C GLN A 186 -27.39 15.07 17.66
N GLU A 187 -27.38 16.40 17.69
CA GLU A 187 -27.97 17.14 18.81
C GLU A 187 -29.51 17.02 18.79
N GLY A 188 -30.09 16.62 19.91
CA GLY A 188 -31.54 16.43 20.03
C GLY A 188 -32.06 16.73 21.44
N CYS A 189 -33.37 16.95 21.51
CA CYS A 189 -34.12 17.10 22.76
C CYS A 189 -34.91 15.82 23.02
N LEU A 190 -34.74 15.26 24.22
CA LEU A 190 -35.52 14.12 24.69
C LEU A 190 -36.85 14.61 25.27
N TYR A 191 -37.95 13.99 24.84
CA TYR A 191 -39.27 14.14 25.44
C TYR A 191 -39.61 12.85 26.18
N GLU A 192 -39.96 13.01 27.46
CA GLU A 192 -40.33 11.94 28.37
C GLU A 192 -41.56 12.33 29.20
N GLN A 193 -42.05 11.41 30.03
CA GLN A 193 -43.14 11.64 30.98
C GLN A 193 -44.49 12.06 30.35
N PHE A 194 -44.86 11.47 29.22
CA PHE A 194 -46.21 11.66 28.65
C PHE A 194 -47.28 11.01 29.55
N SER A 195 -48.24 11.81 30.01
CA SER A 195 -49.32 11.34 30.90
C SER A 195 -50.23 10.32 30.23
N ARG A 196 -50.60 10.53 28.97
CA ARG A 196 -51.47 9.63 28.18
C ARG A 196 -50.74 9.09 26.96
N ASN A 197 -51.09 7.87 26.54
CA ASN A 197 -50.51 7.29 25.32
C ASN A 197 -50.95 8.06 24.05
N THR A 198 -52.19 8.55 24.03
CA THR A 198 -52.73 9.39 22.95
C THR A 198 -51.94 10.68 22.73
N ASP A 199 -51.43 11.25 23.83
CA ASP A 199 -50.65 12.49 23.81
C ASP A 199 -49.28 12.26 23.19
N PHE A 200 -48.64 11.14 23.54
CA PHE A 200 -47.40 10.69 22.94
C PHE A 200 -47.56 10.45 21.44
N GLU A 201 -48.56 9.67 21.02
CA GLU A 201 -48.84 9.36 19.62
C GLU A 201 -49.05 10.63 18.80
N MET A 202 -49.83 11.59 19.33
CA MET A 202 -50.10 12.86 18.66
C MET A 202 -48.83 13.69 18.43
N VAL A 203 -47.97 13.82 19.44
CA VAL A 203 -46.74 14.62 19.34
C VAL A 203 -45.71 13.92 18.46
N ARG A 204 -45.62 12.59 18.55
CA ARG A 204 -44.80 11.74 17.67
C ARG A 204 -45.20 11.90 16.22
N ASP A 205 -46.49 11.77 15.90
CA ASP A 205 -46.99 11.85 14.53
C ASP A 205 -46.77 13.24 13.93
N TYR A 206 -46.95 14.30 14.74
CA TYR A 206 -46.60 15.66 14.33
C TYR A 206 -45.10 15.82 14.03
N ALA A 207 -44.23 15.35 14.93
CA ALA A 207 -42.78 15.41 14.75
C ALA A 207 -42.30 14.57 13.55
N LYS A 208 -42.96 13.43 13.29
CA LYS A 208 -42.71 12.56 12.14
C LYS A 208 -43.13 13.21 10.83
N ASN A 209 -44.29 13.88 10.80
CA ASN A 209 -44.78 14.61 9.63
C ASN A 209 -43.90 15.79 9.25
N ILE A 210 -43.32 16.49 10.23
CA ILE A 210 -42.39 17.60 10.00
C ILE A 210 -40.97 17.10 9.66
N GLY A 211 -40.69 15.82 9.90
CA GLY A 211 -39.37 15.23 9.62
C GLY A 211 -38.29 15.60 10.64
N VAL A 212 -38.69 15.98 11.86
CA VAL A 212 -37.77 16.39 12.94
C VAL A 212 -37.55 15.29 14.00
N LEU A 213 -38.27 14.17 13.89
CA LEU A 213 -38.13 13.02 14.77
C LEU A 213 -36.83 12.26 14.48
N LEU A 214 -35.96 12.11 15.48
CA LEU A 214 -34.68 11.38 15.36
C LEU A 214 -34.81 9.93 15.81
N TRP A 215 -35.55 9.70 16.90
CA TRP A 215 -35.70 8.38 17.49
C TRP A 215 -37.01 8.30 18.28
N GLU A 216 -37.62 7.12 18.32
CA GLU A 216 -38.85 6.85 19.07
C GLU A 216 -38.78 5.50 19.79
N ASN A 217 -39.38 5.43 20.98
CA ASN A 217 -39.66 4.19 21.69
C ASN A 217 -41.08 4.25 22.27
N PRO A 218 -42.05 3.60 21.60
CA PRO A 218 -43.45 3.58 22.03
C PRO A 218 -43.68 2.91 23.39
N GLU A 219 -42.95 1.85 23.72
CA GLU A 219 -43.13 1.09 24.97
C GLU A 219 -42.86 1.96 26.20
N ARG A 220 -41.83 2.80 26.12
CA ARG A 220 -41.44 3.71 27.19
C ARG A 220 -42.02 5.11 27.05
N ARG A 221 -42.75 5.40 25.95
CA ARG A 221 -43.23 6.74 25.57
C ARG A 221 -42.08 7.75 25.55
N LEU A 222 -41.00 7.40 24.87
CA LEU A 222 -39.83 8.27 24.69
C LEU A 222 -39.72 8.66 23.22
N MET A 223 -39.38 9.92 22.98
CA MET A 223 -39.04 10.38 21.64
C MET A 223 -37.92 11.42 21.70
N VAL A 224 -37.03 11.39 20.72
CA VAL A 224 -35.97 12.38 20.55
C VAL A 224 -36.26 13.15 19.28
N VAL A 225 -36.29 14.48 19.40
CA VAL A 225 -36.50 15.41 18.28
C VAL A 225 -35.22 16.18 18.04
N SER A 226 -34.94 16.54 16.80
CA SER A 226 -33.84 17.43 16.43
C SER A 226 -33.94 18.76 17.19
N LYS A 227 -32.79 19.29 17.63
CA LYS A 227 -32.72 20.59 18.30
C LYS A 227 -33.36 21.72 17.49
N ALA A 228 -33.26 21.68 16.17
CA ALA A 228 -33.88 22.66 15.28
C ALA A 228 -35.42 22.59 15.31
N GLY A 229 -36.00 21.40 15.43
CA GLY A 229 -37.46 21.17 15.45
C GLY A 229 -38.09 21.25 16.83
N HIS A 230 -37.29 21.41 17.89
CA HIS A 230 -37.77 21.44 19.28
C HIS A 230 -38.86 22.51 19.50
N GLU A 231 -38.62 23.73 19.00
CA GLU A 231 -39.52 24.86 19.22
C GLU A 231 -40.89 24.65 18.54
N ASP A 232 -40.92 24.03 17.37
CA ASP A 232 -42.18 23.79 16.64
C ASP A 232 -43.02 22.72 17.34
N VAL A 233 -42.38 21.62 17.75
CA VAL A 233 -43.04 20.57 18.54
C VAL A 233 -43.54 21.13 19.88
N ARG A 234 -42.77 22.01 20.52
CA ARG A 234 -43.16 22.66 21.77
C ARG A 234 -44.34 23.61 21.59
N LYS A 235 -44.38 24.39 20.51
CA LYS A 235 -45.51 25.28 20.18
C LYS A 235 -46.78 24.50 19.90
N PHE A 236 -46.68 23.39 19.17
CA PHE A 236 -47.81 22.50 18.89
C PHE A 236 -48.39 21.89 20.18
N TRP A 237 -47.52 21.41 21.06
CA TRP A 237 -47.95 20.85 22.34
C TRP A 237 -48.63 21.90 23.24
N LYS A 238 -48.10 23.12 23.30
CA LYS A 238 -48.71 24.23 24.07
C LYS A 238 -50.11 24.60 23.57
N HIS A 239 -50.34 24.61 22.25
CA HIS A 239 -51.65 24.93 21.67
C HIS A 239 -52.72 23.87 21.95
N LYS A 240 -52.31 22.60 22.07
CA LYS A 240 -53.24 21.48 22.28
C LYS A 240 -53.42 21.09 23.74
N ARG A 241 -52.66 21.69 24.67
CA ARG A 241 -52.83 21.42 26.10
C ARG A 241 -54.15 22.04 26.56
N PRO A 242 -55.14 21.26 27.00
CA PRO A 242 -56.30 21.83 27.68
C PRO A 242 -55.79 22.48 28.99
N SER A 243 -56.27 23.69 29.28
CA SER A 243 -56.05 24.36 30.57
C SER A 243 -56.43 23.46 31.75
#